data_AF-A0A972JJ40-F1
#
_entry.id   AF-A0A972JJ40-F1
#
_cell.length_a   1.000
_cell.length_b   1.000
_cell.length_c   1.000
_cell.angle_alpha   90.00
_cell.angle_beta   90.00
_cell.angle_gamma   90.00
#
_symmetry.space_group_name_H-M   'P 1'
#
loop_
_entity.id
_entity.type
_entity.pdbx_description
1 polymer ?
#
loop_
_entity_poly.entity_id
_entity_poly.type
_entity_poly.pdbx_seq_one_letter_code
_entity_poly.pdbx_strand_id
1 'polypeptide(L)'
;MKTITVVFFVLICISTSAQSLNGKWFMINRSGLIEFTISNDSAKSCKLTPELVQKPQSEQKYAIEKIVALSDRTLVIRKPEKKPELFSASVIIDINQPKYFQTAWNVRDTTFANIDELVAFHKKDIRKLFGYYAFSEDYLRKVQQLKQLPDMTLEEFRQFIITYKEKLQAVSADAEKYASYLSGFSLNMQIISQSLLDIGFNPIQNSGSVDIIFEKYMDDPSLQDLIPQSGRKKSRKPR
;
A
#
# COMPACT_ATOMS: atom_id res chain seq x y z
N MET A 1 52.45 27.73 27.10
CA MET A 1 51.96 26.46 27.70
C MET A 1 50.65 26.78 28.41
N LYS A 2 49.47 26.20 28.19
CA LYS A 2 48.92 25.19 27.29
C LYS A 2 47.51 25.68 26.96
N THR A 3 47.12 25.75 25.68
CA THR A 3 45.75 26.06 25.28
C THR A 3 44.93 24.79 25.47
N ILE A 4 44.00 24.78 26.43
CA ILE A 4 43.06 23.67 26.62
C ILE A 4 41.93 23.87 25.63
N THR A 5 41.97 23.16 24.51
CA THR A 5 40.84 23.04 23.58
C THR A 5 39.81 22.11 24.22
N VAL A 6 38.76 22.67 24.82
CA VAL A 6 37.59 21.90 25.26
C VAL A 6 36.74 21.60 24.03
N VAL A 7 36.87 20.39 23.50
CA VAL A 7 35.98 19.89 22.44
C VAL A 7 34.65 19.52 23.07
N PHE A 8 33.63 20.35 22.85
CA PHE A 8 32.24 20.03 23.17
C PHE A 8 31.73 18.96 22.19
N PHE A 9 31.79 17.69 22.58
CA PHE A 9 31.07 16.62 21.91
C PHE A 9 29.58 16.74 22.28
N VAL A 10 28.82 17.48 21.46
CA VAL A 10 27.35 17.42 21.52
C VAL A 10 26.93 16.09 20.89
N LEU A 11 26.84 15.06 21.73
CA LEU A 11 26.08 13.85 21.43
C LEU A 11 24.61 14.26 21.34
N ILE A 12 24.17 14.70 20.15
CA ILE A 12 22.75 14.72 19.83
C ILE A 12 22.36 13.25 19.69
N CYS A 13 22.00 12.63 20.81
CA CYS A 13 21.12 11.47 20.80
C CYS A 13 19.80 11.96 20.21
N ILE A 14 19.72 12.01 18.87
CA ILE A 14 18.44 11.97 18.18
C ILE A 14 17.92 10.58 18.52
N SER A 15 17.22 10.46 19.64
CA SER A 15 16.30 9.36 19.89
C SER A 15 15.37 9.37 18.69
N THR A 16 15.67 8.51 17.71
CA THR A 16 14.78 8.18 16.61
C THR A 16 13.50 7.72 17.29
N SER A 17 12.53 8.63 17.39
CA SER A 17 11.22 8.32 17.93
C SER A 17 10.73 7.10 17.16
N ALA A 18 10.60 5.98 17.86
CA ALA A 18 10.08 4.76 17.27
C ALA A 18 8.79 5.11 16.51
N GLN A 19 8.77 4.78 15.22
CA GLN A 19 7.64 5.05 14.32
C GLN A 19 6.35 4.52 14.96
N SER A 20 5.43 5.39 15.35
CA SER A 20 4.20 4.96 16.03
C SER A 20 3.15 4.56 15.00
N LEU A 21 3.00 3.26 14.75
CA LEU A 21 1.89 2.73 13.94
C LEU A 21 0.53 2.92 14.61
N ASN A 22 0.51 3.21 15.91
CA ASN A 22 -0.71 3.38 16.66
C ASN A 22 -1.52 4.56 16.14
N GLY A 23 -2.82 4.35 16.04
CA GLY A 23 -3.76 5.34 15.56
C GLY A 23 -4.70 4.81 14.49
N LYS A 24 -5.46 5.74 13.92
CA LYS A 24 -6.46 5.49 12.90
C LYS A 24 -5.87 5.70 11.51
N TRP A 25 -6.13 4.77 10.62
CA TRP A 25 -5.63 4.72 9.25
C TRP A 25 -6.72 4.30 8.28
N PHE A 26 -6.56 4.71 7.03
CA PHE A 26 -7.56 4.54 5.98
C PHE A 26 -6.93 3.91 4.75
N MET A 27 -7.42 2.75 4.35
CA MET A 27 -6.94 1.99 3.20
C MET A 27 -8.04 1.91 2.15
N ILE A 28 -7.64 2.06 0.89
CA ILE A 28 -8.53 1.87 -0.25
C ILE A 28 -8.25 0.49 -0.82
N ASN A 29 -9.30 -0.30 -1.04
CA ASN A 29 -9.18 -1.57 -1.75
C ASN A 29 -10.41 -1.82 -2.64
N ARG A 30 -10.46 -3.00 -3.26
CA ARG A 30 -11.57 -3.39 -4.14
C ARG A 30 -12.97 -3.32 -3.51
N SER A 31 -13.06 -3.40 -2.18
CA SER A 31 -14.32 -3.35 -1.43
C SER A 31 -14.71 -1.94 -0.98
N GLY A 32 -13.93 -0.94 -1.37
CA GLY A 32 -14.10 0.47 -1.00
C GLY A 32 -13.07 0.92 0.03
N LEU A 33 -13.48 1.88 0.85
CA LEU A 33 -12.65 2.43 1.89
C LEU A 33 -12.76 1.59 3.17
N ILE A 34 -11.63 1.33 3.81
CA ILE A 34 -11.51 0.62 5.07
C ILE A 34 -10.83 1.54 6.06
N GLU A 35 -11.48 1.82 7.18
CA GLU A 35 -10.80 2.38 8.35
C GLU A 35 -10.25 1.23 9.16
N PHE A 36 -9.05 1.42 9.72
CA PHE A 36 -8.53 0.53 10.74
C PHE A 36 -7.79 1.31 11.81
N THR A 37 -7.91 0.85 13.04
CA THR A 37 -7.24 1.42 14.21
C THR A 37 -6.26 0.39 14.75
N ILE A 38 -5.00 0.78 14.89
CA ILE A 38 -3.94 -0.04 15.48
C ILE A 38 -3.65 0.49 16.90
N SER A 39 -3.62 -0.41 17.87
CA SER A 39 -3.08 -0.22 19.21
C SER A 39 -1.89 -1.16 19.43
N ASN A 40 -1.26 -1.08 20.61
CA ASN A 40 -0.13 -1.96 20.95
C ASN A 40 -0.52 -3.45 20.97
N ASP A 41 -1.77 -3.76 21.30
CA ASP A 41 -2.28 -5.09 21.63
C ASP A 41 -3.40 -5.57 20.70
N SER A 42 -3.89 -4.70 19.81
CA SER A 42 -5.00 -5.05 18.93
C SER A 42 -5.02 -4.20 17.67
N ALA A 43 -5.70 -4.70 16.65
CA ALA A 43 -6.15 -3.88 15.57
C ALA A 43 -7.60 -4.18 15.23
N LYS A 44 -8.31 -3.14 14.81
CA LYS A 44 -9.70 -3.17 14.40
C LYS A 44 -9.81 -2.62 13.00
N SER A 45 -10.69 -3.16 12.17
CA SER A 45 -11.01 -2.59 10.86
C SER A 45 -12.50 -2.59 10.62
N CYS A 46 -13.01 -1.56 9.94
CA CYS A 46 -14.39 -1.48 9.49
C CYS A 46 -14.45 -0.94 8.05
N LYS A 47 -15.50 -1.32 7.31
CA LYS A 47 -15.74 -0.78 5.97
C LYS A 47 -16.48 0.54 6.09
N LEU A 48 -16.09 1.50 5.26
CA LEU A 48 -16.69 2.82 5.21
C LEU A 48 -17.46 3.03 3.88
N THR A 49 -18.39 3.98 3.88
CA THR A 49 -18.87 4.65 2.66
C THR A 49 -17.79 5.65 2.17
N PRO A 50 -17.90 6.18 0.93
CA PRO A 50 -17.00 7.23 0.44
C PRO A 50 -16.96 8.48 1.34
N GLU A 51 -18.06 8.79 2.04
CA GLU A 51 -18.21 9.90 2.99
C GLU A 51 -17.66 9.58 4.40
N LEU A 52 -16.90 8.49 4.54
CA LEU A 52 -16.30 8.03 5.78
C LEU A 52 -17.29 7.52 6.84
N VAL A 53 -18.50 7.13 6.43
CA VAL A 53 -19.51 6.59 7.36
C VAL A 53 -19.36 5.08 7.50
N GLN A 54 -19.33 4.55 8.72
CA GLN A 54 -19.19 3.12 8.97
C GLN A 54 -20.38 2.31 8.42
N LYS A 55 -20.10 1.24 7.69
CA LYS A 55 -21.11 0.29 7.21
C LYS A 55 -21.48 -0.70 8.33
N PRO A 56 -22.77 -1.04 8.52
CA PRO A 56 -23.21 -2.01 9.54
C PRO A 56 -22.49 -3.37 9.42
N GLN A 57 -22.21 -4.00 10.57
CA GLN A 57 -21.64 -5.37 10.68
C GLN A 57 -20.31 -5.61 9.94
N SER A 58 -19.52 -4.55 9.72
CA SER A 58 -18.25 -4.65 8.99
C SER A 58 -17.01 -4.67 9.89
N GLU A 59 -17.19 -4.66 11.21
CA GLU A 59 -16.07 -4.64 12.15
C GLU A 59 -15.38 -6.00 12.26
N GLN A 60 -14.06 -6.00 12.10
CA GLN A 60 -13.19 -7.12 12.39
C GLN A 60 -12.16 -6.66 13.42
N LYS A 61 -11.91 -7.48 14.44
CA LYS A 61 -10.91 -7.22 15.47
C LYS A 61 -9.98 -8.41 15.58
N TYR A 62 -8.67 -8.14 15.68
CA TYR A 62 -7.68 -9.16 15.96
C TYR A 62 -6.70 -8.69 17.03
N ALA A 63 -6.22 -9.63 17.84
CA ALA A 63 -5.17 -9.38 18.83
C ALA A 63 -3.80 -9.29 18.14
N ILE A 64 -2.96 -8.41 18.66
CA ILE A 64 -1.55 -8.28 18.28
C ILE A 64 -0.72 -8.88 19.40
N GLU A 65 0.09 -9.87 19.05
CA GLU A 65 1.01 -10.54 19.98
C GLU A 65 2.27 -9.70 20.19
N LYS A 66 2.78 -9.10 19.10
CA LYS A 66 4.02 -8.32 19.13
C LYS A 66 4.12 -7.39 17.94
N ILE A 67 4.72 -6.23 18.16
CA ILE A 67 5.19 -5.34 17.08
C ILE A 67 6.71 -5.34 17.11
N VAL A 68 7.34 -5.61 15.97
CA VAL A 68 8.81 -5.70 15.85
C VAL A 68 9.29 -4.77 14.75
N ALA A 69 10.03 -3.73 15.11
CA ALA A 69 10.73 -2.89 14.14
C ALA A 69 11.99 -3.60 13.62
N LEU A 70 12.14 -3.65 12.31
CA LEU A 70 13.36 -4.03 11.60
C LEU A 70 13.97 -2.78 10.94
N SER A 71 15.07 -2.94 10.21
CA SER A 71 15.79 -1.80 9.60
C SER A 71 14.97 -1.05 8.54
N ASP A 72 14.15 -1.76 7.77
CA ASP A 72 13.42 -1.22 6.60
C ASP A 72 11.90 -1.42 6.68
N ARG A 73 11.40 -2.12 7.71
CA ARG A 73 10.01 -2.54 7.83
C ARG A 73 9.62 -2.78 9.28
N THR A 74 8.32 -2.84 9.55
CA THR A 74 7.77 -3.22 10.85
C THR A 74 6.89 -4.45 10.71
N LEU A 75 7.05 -5.42 11.61
CA LEU A 75 6.21 -6.62 11.68
C LEU A 75 5.10 -6.41 12.70
N VAL A 76 3.85 -6.63 12.29
CA VAL A 76 2.69 -6.73 13.19
C VAL A 76 2.33 -8.21 13.30
N ILE A 77 2.70 -8.83 14.43
CA ILE A 77 2.64 -10.27 14.65
C ILE A 77 1.35 -10.63 15.38
N ARG A 78 0.67 -11.67 14.91
CA ARG A 78 -0.60 -12.18 15.47
C ARG A 78 -0.73 -13.69 15.35
N LYS A 79 -1.66 -14.26 16.10
CA LYS A 79 -2.13 -15.64 15.91
C LYS A 79 -3.26 -15.69 14.87
N PRO A 80 -3.16 -16.51 13.81
CA PRO A 80 -4.27 -16.74 12.88
C PRO A 80 -5.44 -17.44 13.57
N GLU A 81 -6.68 -17.01 13.29
CA GLU A 81 -7.89 -17.63 13.88
C GLU A 81 -8.02 -19.13 13.57
N LYS A 82 -7.64 -19.54 12.35
CA LYS A 82 -7.76 -20.94 11.91
C LYS A 82 -6.63 -21.85 12.39
N LYS A 83 -5.52 -21.28 12.85
CA LYS A 83 -4.29 -21.98 13.26
C LYS A 83 -3.66 -21.24 14.45
N PRO A 84 -4.34 -21.20 15.61
CA PRO A 84 -3.91 -20.40 16.77
C PRO A 84 -2.60 -20.87 17.40
N GLU A 85 -2.13 -22.06 17.05
CA GLU A 85 -0.82 -22.61 17.42
C GLU A 85 0.35 -21.99 16.65
N LEU A 86 0.07 -21.21 15.60
CA LEU A 86 1.08 -20.58 14.75
C LEU A 86 1.05 -19.04 14.90
N PHE A 87 2.13 -18.41 14.47
CA PHE A 87 2.28 -16.95 14.40
C PHE A 87 2.39 -16.51 12.95
N SER A 88 1.75 -15.39 12.63
CA SER A 88 1.85 -14.70 11.35
C SER A 88 2.17 -13.23 11.50
N ALA A 89 2.79 -12.63 10.48
CA ALA A 89 3.18 -11.23 10.46
C ALA A 89 2.57 -10.51 9.25
N SER A 90 1.81 -9.45 9.51
CA SER A 90 1.59 -8.42 8.50
C SER A 90 2.83 -7.53 8.46
N VAL A 91 3.46 -7.38 7.30
CA VAL A 91 4.63 -6.51 7.15
C VAL A 91 4.17 -5.11 6.75
N ILE A 92 4.67 -4.10 7.46
CA ILE A 92 4.47 -2.68 7.16
C ILE A 92 5.76 -2.12 6.57
N ILE A 93 5.67 -1.50 5.39
CA ILE A 93 6.79 -0.91 4.65
C ILE A 93 6.48 0.55 4.28
N ASP A 94 7.47 1.27 3.74
CA ASP A 94 7.34 2.63 3.22
C ASP A 94 6.63 3.59 4.18
N ILE A 95 7.04 3.54 5.45
CA ILE A 95 6.44 4.32 6.53
C ILE A 95 6.86 5.79 6.39
N ASN A 96 5.91 6.63 6.00
CA ASN A 96 6.06 8.08 5.87
C ASN A 96 5.13 8.77 6.87
N GLN A 97 5.51 8.77 8.15
CA GLN A 97 4.67 9.33 9.21
C GLN A 97 4.65 10.87 9.20
N PRO A 98 3.50 11.49 9.53
CA PRO A 98 2.20 10.87 9.88
C PRO A 98 1.30 10.63 8.66
N LYS A 99 1.83 10.59 7.43
CA LYS A 99 1.04 10.62 6.20
C LYS A 99 0.49 9.25 5.80
N TYR A 100 1.37 8.28 5.61
CA TYR A 100 0.97 6.97 5.10
C TYR A 100 2.00 5.88 5.40
N PHE A 101 1.60 4.63 5.17
CA PHE A 101 2.48 3.47 5.04
C PHE A 101 1.88 2.45 4.06
N GLN A 102 2.61 1.39 3.75
CA GLN A 102 2.10 0.25 2.98
C GLN A 102 1.98 -1.02 3.84
N THR A 103 0.89 -1.75 3.68
CA THR A 103 0.71 -3.11 4.21
C THR A 103 1.06 -4.11 3.12
N ALA A 104 2.15 -4.85 3.29
CA ALA A 104 2.62 -5.79 2.29
C ALA A 104 1.69 -7.00 2.12
N TRP A 105 1.69 -7.59 0.93
CA TRP A 105 0.93 -8.79 0.62
C TRP A 105 1.72 -10.06 0.89
N ASN A 106 2.08 -10.30 2.14
CA ASN A 106 3.01 -11.36 2.53
C ASN A 106 2.38 -12.52 3.31
N VAL A 107 1.03 -12.59 3.37
CA VAL A 107 0.27 -13.44 4.32
C VAL A 107 0.66 -14.94 4.28
N ARG A 108 1.11 -15.47 3.14
CA ARG A 108 1.52 -16.89 3.01
C ARG A 108 2.93 -17.17 3.49
N ASP A 109 3.80 -16.17 3.50
CA ASP A 109 5.21 -16.35 3.84
C ASP A 109 5.46 -16.23 5.34
N THR A 110 4.40 -15.94 6.10
CA THR A 110 4.48 -15.59 7.51
C THR A 110 3.64 -16.54 8.32
N THR A 111 3.99 -17.81 8.37
CA THR A 111 3.37 -18.72 9.32
C THR A 111 4.44 -19.62 9.93
N PHE A 112 4.74 -19.40 11.19
CA PHE A 112 5.79 -20.12 11.94
C PHE A 112 5.26 -20.57 13.29
N ALA A 113 5.84 -21.63 13.85
CA ALA A 113 5.50 -22.07 15.20
C ALA A 113 6.04 -21.12 16.29
N ASN A 114 7.06 -20.33 15.97
CA ASN A 114 7.73 -19.42 16.89
C ASN A 114 7.91 -18.01 16.29
N ILE A 115 7.71 -16.98 17.12
CA ILE A 115 7.96 -15.57 16.80
C ILE A 115 9.43 -15.34 16.41
N ASP A 116 10.38 -15.96 17.10
CA ASP A 116 11.81 -15.69 16.84
C ASP A 116 12.24 -16.19 15.46
N GLU A 117 11.71 -17.34 15.02
CA GLU A 117 11.94 -17.88 13.67
C GLU A 117 11.30 -16.98 12.60
N LEU A 118 10.07 -16.52 12.84
CA LEU A 118 9.37 -15.57 11.96
C LEU A 118 10.16 -14.25 11.81
N VAL A 119 10.69 -13.72 12.91
CA VAL A 119 11.53 -12.50 12.90
C VAL A 119 12.84 -12.76 12.18
N ALA A 120 13.51 -13.89 12.44
CA ALA A 120 14.78 -14.26 11.80
C ALA A 120 14.62 -14.46 10.29
N PHE A 121 13.49 -15.02 9.83
CA PHE A 121 13.12 -15.11 8.43
C PHE A 121 13.04 -13.70 7.80
N HIS A 122 12.28 -12.79 8.39
CA HIS A 122 12.12 -11.43 7.86
C HIS A 122 13.39 -10.58 7.90
N LYS A 123 14.30 -10.82 8.85
CA LYS A 123 15.63 -10.15 8.86
C LYS A 123 16.50 -10.52 7.65
N LYS A 124 16.26 -11.69 7.04
CA LYS A 124 16.98 -12.18 5.86
C LYS A 124 16.19 -11.94 4.56
N ASP A 125 14.98 -11.40 4.66
CA ASP A 125 14.08 -11.22 3.52
C ASP A 125 14.44 -9.95 2.73
N ILE A 126 15.18 -10.14 1.64
CA ILE A 126 15.64 -9.06 0.76
C ILE A 126 14.61 -8.66 -0.32
N ARG A 127 13.41 -9.25 -0.32
CA ARG A 127 12.41 -8.96 -1.36
C ARG A 127 11.90 -7.53 -1.25
N LYS A 128 11.63 -6.93 -2.39
CA LYS A 128 10.89 -5.66 -2.49
C LYS A 128 9.39 -5.95 -2.39
N LEU A 129 8.87 -5.85 -1.18
CA LEU A 129 7.46 -6.11 -0.92
C LEU A 129 6.56 -5.01 -1.50
N PHE A 130 5.31 -5.37 -1.75
CA PHE A 130 4.29 -4.47 -2.27
C PHE A 130 2.96 -4.71 -1.55
N GLY A 131 2.14 -3.68 -1.43
CA GLY A 131 0.75 -3.88 -1.05
C GLY A 131 -0.08 -2.61 -0.91
N TYR A 132 -1.00 -2.59 0.05
CA TYR A 132 -1.99 -1.51 0.14
C TYR A 132 -1.43 -0.29 0.87
N TYR A 133 -1.62 0.89 0.29
CA TYR A 133 -1.44 2.14 1.03
C TYR A 133 -2.51 2.30 2.10
N ALA A 134 -2.06 2.74 3.27
CA ALA A 134 -2.89 3.22 4.35
C ALA A 134 -2.49 4.65 4.67
N PHE A 135 -3.48 5.55 4.71
CA PHE A 135 -3.31 6.98 4.88
C PHE A 135 -3.81 7.41 6.26
N SER A 136 -3.22 8.43 6.85
CA SER A 136 -3.87 9.16 7.94
C SER A 136 -5.08 9.93 7.40
N GLU A 137 -5.99 10.33 8.29
CA GLU A 137 -7.19 11.08 7.89
C GLU A 137 -6.84 12.39 7.16
N ASP A 138 -5.92 13.17 7.73
CA ASP A 138 -5.51 14.46 7.15
C ASP A 138 -4.89 14.28 5.77
N TYR A 139 -4.09 13.24 5.59
CA TYR A 139 -3.48 12.96 4.31
C TYR A 139 -4.49 12.39 3.31
N LEU A 140 -5.43 11.56 3.75
CA LEU A 140 -6.54 11.08 2.91
C LEU A 140 -7.35 12.24 2.35
N ARG A 141 -7.66 13.26 3.17
CA ARG A 141 -8.38 14.47 2.73
C ARG A 141 -7.61 15.23 1.65
N LYS A 142 -6.27 15.30 1.77
CA LYS A 142 -5.41 15.89 0.72
C LYS A 142 -5.40 15.05 -0.56
N VAL A 143 -5.32 13.73 -0.42
CA VAL A 143 -5.38 12.78 -1.53
C VAL A 143 -6.71 12.89 -2.30
N GLN A 144 -7.82 13.10 -1.60
CA GLN A 144 -9.14 13.34 -2.21
C GLN A 144 -9.22 14.62 -3.04
N GLN A 145 -8.39 15.61 -2.74
CA GLN A 145 -8.33 16.91 -3.43
C GLN A 145 -7.36 16.92 -4.63
N LEU A 146 -6.65 15.82 -4.90
CA LEU A 146 -5.80 15.70 -6.08
C LEU A 146 -6.60 15.76 -7.38
N LYS A 147 -5.91 15.99 -8.50
CA LYS A 147 -6.51 16.07 -9.84
C LYS A 147 -7.36 14.83 -10.14
N GLN A 148 -8.51 15.03 -10.77
CA GLN A 148 -9.40 13.95 -11.15
C GLN A 148 -9.00 13.37 -12.50
N LEU A 149 -9.29 12.08 -12.69
CA LEU A 149 -8.96 11.36 -13.92
C LEU A 149 -9.46 12.04 -15.21
N PRO A 150 -10.70 12.57 -15.29
CA PRO A 150 -11.18 13.26 -16.49
C PRO A 150 -10.30 14.44 -16.95
N ASP A 151 -9.59 15.08 -16.02
CA ASP A 151 -8.72 16.23 -16.28
C ASP A 151 -7.33 15.81 -16.81
N MET A 152 -7.05 14.52 -16.88
CA MET A 152 -5.76 13.98 -17.31
C MET A 152 -5.48 14.33 -18.77
N THR A 153 -4.31 14.92 -19.01
CA THR A 153 -3.75 15.18 -20.34
C THR A 153 -3.13 13.92 -20.96
N LEU A 154 -2.86 13.93 -22.26
CA LEU A 154 -2.19 12.80 -22.94
C LEU A 154 -0.81 12.52 -22.35
N GLU A 155 -0.04 13.55 -22.01
CA GLU A 155 1.29 13.40 -21.44
C GLU A 155 1.24 12.82 -20.01
N GLU A 156 0.30 13.27 -19.18
CA GLU A 156 0.07 12.69 -17.86
C GLU A 156 -0.39 11.22 -17.97
N PHE A 157 -1.20 10.88 -18.98
CA PHE A 157 -1.61 9.49 -19.23
C PHE A 157 -0.44 8.62 -19.70
N ARG A 158 0.46 9.16 -20.52
CA ARG A 158 1.72 8.50 -20.89
C ARG A 158 2.55 8.20 -19.64
N GLN A 159 2.74 9.18 -18.76
CA GLN A 159 3.48 9.02 -17.51
C GLN A 159 2.80 8.00 -16.58
N PHE A 160 1.48 7.97 -16.53
CA PHE A 160 0.71 6.95 -15.82
C PHE A 160 1.04 5.54 -16.32
N ILE A 161 1.03 5.30 -17.64
CA ILE A 161 1.33 3.97 -18.21
C ILE A 161 2.76 3.54 -17.89
N ILE A 162 3.73 4.46 -17.98
CA ILE A 162 5.13 4.18 -17.64
C ILE A 162 5.24 3.76 -16.17
N THR A 163 4.69 4.56 -15.26
CA THR A 163 4.71 4.29 -13.81
C THR A 163 4.01 2.97 -13.47
N TYR A 164 2.88 2.69 -14.13
CA TYR A 164 2.14 1.43 -13.98
C TYR A 164 3.00 0.23 -14.39
N LYS A 165 3.68 0.32 -15.54
CA LYS A 165 4.55 -0.77 -16.04
C LYS A 165 5.72 -1.02 -15.11
N GLU A 166 6.40 0.02 -14.65
CA GLU A 166 7.53 -0.10 -13.73
C GLU A 166 7.11 -0.81 -12.44
N LYS A 167 5.98 -0.41 -11.86
CA LYS A 167 5.41 -1.07 -10.68
C LYS A 167 5.04 -2.51 -10.98
N LEU A 168 4.35 -2.78 -12.09
CA LEU A 168 3.96 -4.13 -12.49
C LEU A 168 5.18 -5.04 -12.68
N GLN A 169 6.26 -4.55 -13.30
CA GLN A 169 7.51 -5.29 -13.45
C GLN A 169 8.20 -5.54 -12.10
N ALA A 170 8.20 -4.54 -11.21
CA ALA A 170 8.80 -4.69 -9.88
C ALA A 170 8.10 -5.74 -9.03
N VAL A 171 6.81 -5.98 -9.27
CA VAL A 171 6.01 -6.95 -8.49
C VAL A 171 5.72 -8.24 -9.24
N SER A 172 5.96 -8.35 -10.55
CA SER A 172 5.48 -9.47 -11.38
C SER A 172 5.97 -10.83 -10.89
N ALA A 173 7.24 -10.93 -10.47
CA ALA A 173 7.84 -12.16 -9.96
C ALA A 173 7.20 -12.66 -8.66
N ASP A 174 6.70 -11.76 -7.81
CA ASP A 174 6.00 -12.11 -6.58
C ASP A 174 4.48 -12.12 -6.77
N ALA A 175 3.97 -11.38 -7.75
CA ALA A 175 2.57 -11.32 -8.13
C ALA A 175 2.04 -12.69 -8.56
N GLU A 176 2.81 -13.52 -9.26
CA GLU A 176 2.39 -14.89 -9.58
C GLU A 176 2.13 -15.73 -8.31
N LYS A 177 2.97 -15.56 -7.28
CA LYS A 177 2.79 -16.22 -5.99
C LYS A 177 1.56 -15.71 -5.25
N TYR A 178 1.28 -14.41 -5.35
CA TYR A 178 0.16 -13.75 -4.70
C TYR A 178 -1.17 -13.85 -5.48
N ALA A 179 -1.13 -14.06 -6.80
CA ALA A 179 -2.29 -14.08 -7.71
C ALA A 179 -3.25 -15.25 -7.45
N SER A 180 -2.75 -16.33 -6.83
CA SER A 180 -3.60 -17.46 -6.40
C SER A 180 -4.50 -17.11 -5.20
N TYR A 181 -4.25 -15.99 -4.51
CA TYR A 181 -5.02 -15.54 -3.34
C TYR A 181 -5.64 -14.15 -3.54
N LEU A 182 -4.85 -13.20 -4.03
CA LEU A 182 -5.34 -11.93 -4.53
C LEU A 182 -5.82 -12.17 -5.94
N SER A 183 -7.13 -12.04 -6.18
CA SER A 183 -7.63 -11.98 -7.56
C SER A 183 -6.75 -10.99 -8.34
N GLY A 184 -6.26 -11.32 -9.54
CA GLY A 184 -5.41 -10.41 -10.34
C GLY A 184 -5.99 -9.00 -10.47
N PHE A 185 -7.32 -8.89 -10.35
CA PHE A 185 -8.05 -7.63 -10.17
C PHE A 185 -7.57 -6.75 -8.99
N SER A 186 -7.34 -7.30 -7.80
CA SER A 186 -6.88 -6.54 -6.62
C SER A 186 -5.45 -6.04 -6.78
N LEU A 187 -4.59 -6.86 -7.39
CA LEU A 187 -3.24 -6.45 -7.80
C LEU A 187 -3.30 -5.26 -8.75
N ASN A 188 -4.05 -5.39 -9.85
CA ASN A 188 -4.18 -4.34 -10.84
C ASN A 188 -4.77 -3.06 -10.26
N MET A 189 -5.85 -3.16 -9.47
CA MET A 189 -6.45 -2.01 -8.78
C MET A 189 -5.42 -1.28 -7.93
N GLN A 190 -4.61 -2.00 -7.14
CA GLN A 190 -3.61 -1.36 -6.30
C GLN A 190 -2.51 -0.69 -7.12
N ILE A 191 -1.99 -1.36 -8.16
CA ILE A 191 -0.96 -0.76 -9.03
C ILE A 191 -1.51 0.50 -9.70
N ILE A 192 -2.75 0.49 -10.20
CA ILE A 192 -3.42 1.67 -10.77
C ILE A 192 -3.49 2.79 -9.73
N SER A 193 -4.06 2.53 -8.55
CA SER A 193 -4.18 3.52 -7.48
C SER A 193 -2.83 4.09 -7.06
N GLN A 194 -1.81 3.26 -6.89
CA GLN A 194 -0.46 3.75 -6.56
C GLN A 194 0.15 4.59 -7.68
N SER A 195 -0.01 4.17 -8.93
CA SER A 195 0.55 4.89 -10.08
C SER A 195 -0.09 6.27 -10.23
N LEU A 196 -1.42 6.36 -10.06
CA LEU A 196 -2.16 7.63 -10.04
C LEU A 196 -1.66 8.55 -8.93
N LEU A 197 -1.49 8.01 -7.72
CA LEU A 197 -0.99 8.80 -6.59
C LEU A 197 0.41 9.36 -6.87
N ASP A 198 1.31 8.54 -7.42
CA ASP A 198 2.70 8.93 -7.72
C ASP A 198 2.78 10.05 -8.77
N ILE A 199 1.82 10.10 -9.70
CA ILE A 199 1.74 11.17 -10.71
C ILE A 199 0.83 12.34 -10.29
N GLY A 200 0.38 12.39 -9.03
CA GLY A 200 -0.38 13.51 -8.48
C GLY A 200 -1.88 13.52 -8.78
N PHE A 201 -2.45 12.36 -9.13
CA PHE A 201 -3.88 12.17 -9.36
C PHE A 201 -4.55 11.49 -8.16
N ASN A 202 -5.84 11.73 -8.03
CA ASN A 202 -6.66 11.09 -7.00
C ASN A 202 -6.69 9.56 -7.25
N PRO A 203 -6.22 8.72 -6.32
CA PRO A 203 -6.19 7.27 -6.48
C PRO A 203 -7.52 6.58 -6.11
N ILE A 204 -8.49 7.34 -5.55
CA ILE A 204 -9.82 6.88 -5.13
C ILE A 204 -10.75 6.92 -6.34
N GLN A 205 -10.63 5.92 -7.21
CA GLN A 205 -11.37 5.90 -8.48
C GLN A 205 -12.48 4.85 -8.48
N ASN A 206 -13.56 5.16 -9.20
CA ASN A 206 -14.51 4.14 -9.64
C ASN A 206 -14.07 3.58 -11.00
N SER A 207 -14.53 2.38 -11.36
CA SER A 207 -14.13 1.73 -12.61
C SER A 207 -14.47 2.56 -13.85
N GLY A 208 -15.58 3.30 -13.83
CA GLY A 208 -16.00 4.14 -14.95
C GLY A 208 -15.01 5.27 -15.25
N SER A 209 -14.41 5.89 -14.24
CA SER A 209 -13.41 6.96 -14.42
C SER A 209 -12.13 6.47 -15.09
N VAL A 210 -11.72 5.23 -14.80
CA VAL A 210 -10.55 4.60 -15.43
C VAL A 210 -10.87 4.27 -16.90
N ASP A 211 -12.03 3.66 -17.15
CA ASP A 211 -12.46 3.29 -18.51
C ASP A 211 -12.52 4.51 -19.43
N ILE A 212 -13.04 5.65 -18.96
CA ILE A 212 -13.14 6.90 -19.73
C ILE A 212 -11.77 7.38 -20.25
N ILE A 213 -10.72 7.35 -19.43
CA ILE A 213 -9.40 7.81 -19.90
C ILE A 213 -8.80 6.81 -20.89
N PHE A 214 -8.94 5.51 -20.62
CA PHE A 214 -8.46 4.50 -21.56
C PHE A 214 -9.18 4.66 -22.90
N GLU A 215 -10.50 4.83 -22.93
CA GLU A 215 -11.21 5.12 -24.18
C GLU A 215 -10.74 6.41 -24.86
N LYS A 216 -10.40 7.45 -24.10
CA LYS A 216 -9.93 8.74 -24.61
C LYS A 216 -8.58 8.65 -25.32
N TYR A 217 -7.65 7.84 -24.82
CA TYR A 217 -6.24 7.87 -25.27
C TYR A 217 -5.69 6.54 -25.80
N MET A 218 -6.37 5.40 -25.64
CA MET A 218 -5.80 4.08 -25.97
C MET A 218 -5.48 3.87 -27.45
N ASP A 219 -6.14 4.61 -28.35
CA ASP A 219 -5.89 4.59 -29.79
C ASP A 219 -4.86 5.65 -30.25
N ASP A 220 -4.28 6.43 -29.34
CA ASP A 220 -3.28 7.44 -29.69
C ASP A 220 -2.00 6.78 -30.26
N PRO A 221 -1.55 7.14 -31.47
CA PRO A 221 -0.38 6.55 -32.10
C PRO A 221 0.89 6.65 -31.26
N SER A 222 1.01 7.68 -30.44
CA SER A 222 2.20 7.92 -29.62
C SER A 222 2.31 6.99 -28.40
N LEU A 223 1.25 6.23 -28.10
CA LEU A 223 1.19 5.26 -27.01
C LEU A 223 1.33 3.81 -27.47
N GLN A 224 1.51 3.57 -28.77
CA GLN A 224 1.50 2.20 -29.32
C GLN A 224 2.59 1.29 -28.77
N ASP A 225 3.77 1.84 -28.47
CA ASP A 225 4.88 1.09 -27.85
C ASP A 225 4.66 0.87 -26.34
N LEU A 226 3.74 1.65 -25.75
CA LEU A 226 3.44 1.63 -24.32
C LEU A 226 2.25 0.74 -23.97
N ILE A 227 1.37 0.40 -24.91
CA ILE A 227 0.19 -0.43 -24.63
C ILE A 227 0.31 -1.77 -25.37
N PRO A 228 0.40 -2.92 -24.66
CA PRO A 228 0.45 -4.23 -25.30
C PRO A 228 -0.76 -4.44 -26.23
N GLN A 229 -0.56 -5.03 -27.41
CA GLN A 229 -1.62 -5.21 -28.42
C GLN A 229 -2.83 -6.01 -27.88
N SER A 230 -2.64 -6.87 -26.89
CA SER A 230 -3.71 -7.63 -26.22
C SER A 230 -4.64 -6.79 -25.34
N GLY A 231 -4.23 -5.56 -24.98
CA GLY A 231 -5.06 -4.59 -24.26
C GLY A 231 -6.05 -3.83 -25.14
N ARG A 232 -5.90 -3.87 -26.46
CA ARG A 232 -6.80 -3.22 -27.43
C ARG A 232 -8.07 -4.05 -27.63
N LYS A 233 -8.91 -4.19 -26.60
CA LYS A 233 -10.29 -4.62 -26.84
C LYS A 233 -11.00 -3.48 -27.56
N LYS A 234 -11.23 -3.65 -28.87
CA LYS A 234 -12.08 -2.76 -29.67
C LYS A 234 -13.35 -2.45 -28.87
N SER A 235 -13.53 -1.19 -28.48
CA SER A 235 -14.79 -0.75 -27.88
C SER A 235 -15.92 -1.18 -28.83
N ARG A 236 -16.82 -2.02 -28.32
CA ARG A 236 -18.04 -2.35 -29.07
C ARG A 236 -18.84 -1.05 -29.10
N LYS A 237 -18.90 -0.41 -30.26
CA LYS A 237 -19.86 0.68 -30.50
C LYS A 237 -21.24 0.20 -30.05
N PRO A 238 -21.97 0.98 -29.22
CA PRO A 238 -23.37 0.69 -28.98
C PRO A 238 -24.11 0.76 -30.32
N ARG A 239 -24.90 -0.27 -30.62
CA ARG A 239 -25.89 -0.25 -31.70
C ARG A 239 -27.10 0.55 -31.27
#